data_AF-A0A847KXL1-F1
#
_entry.id   AF-A0A847KXL1-F1
#
_cell.length_a   1.000
_cell.length_b   1.000
_cell.length_c   1.000
_cell.angle_alpha   90.00
_cell.angle_beta   90.00
_cell.angle_gamma   90.00
#
_symmetry.space_group_name_H-M   'P 1'
#
loop_
_entity.id
_entity.type
_entity.pdbx_description
1 polymer ?
#
loop_
_entity_poly.entity_id
_entity_poly.type
_entity_poly.pdbx_seq_one_letter_code
_entity_poly.pdbx_strand_id
1 'polypeptide(L)'
;MRNKVLFIVLIFLLTVGAWVITFLTNNSKEDRFISIKAQVKENEELGIYKKNIALYKELISMEKENIQWYEKLADSYYHLEKYGDYENACMDIIKAFPEDALGYIKLGEYYRQNGRVDEVIELYSSLPESIKEDKTLKALYEKSEFEYTYRGSTCDEIIPFLSYLTVVRKGESYIYVDYTGSQAFEREYDLARPFIEDMAAVFYDNEWYMIDKEGDKIAATKELVQDLYSISEGYAVAKFNGMYGYVDENFKKFHIEYDNATNFYNNVAAVQVNGKWKLISKEFKDITDAIYDEIIVDENNICTRGGVIFAKKGENYHMLNLSGKEITNEVFEDARIFVSKEPVAVKKNGKWGFIDTEGKKVIDFKYDDAYSFSLGLAPVCIDGIWGYIDQKEEMKVPRIFDESKPFYKTGIAVVKYGNTYRFIQLIKYE
;
A
#
# COMPACT_ATOMS: atom_id res chain seq x y z
N MET A 1 -69.16 -36.91 35.27
CA MET A 1 -69.01 -36.43 33.87
C MET A 1 -69.08 -34.91 33.72
N ARG A 2 -69.91 -34.18 34.50
CA ARG A 2 -70.12 -32.72 34.37
C ARG A 2 -68.86 -31.83 34.49
N ASN A 3 -67.91 -32.14 35.38
CA ASN A 3 -66.69 -31.35 35.56
C ASN A 3 -65.63 -31.54 34.47
N LYS A 4 -65.57 -32.72 33.82
CA LYS A 4 -64.67 -32.95 32.67
C LYS A 4 -65.17 -32.23 31.41
N VAL A 5 -66.49 -32.16 31.21
CA VAL A 5 -67.10 -31.40 30.11
C VAL A 5 -66.87 -29.90 30.30
N LEU A 6 -67.04 -29.36 31.51
CA LEU A 6 -66.78 -27.94 31.78
C LEU A 6 -65.32 -27.55 31.52
N PHE A 7 -64.37 -28.41 31.90
CA PHE A 7 -62.94 -28.17 31.69
C PHE A 7 -62.54 -28.22 30.21
N ILE A 8 -63.11 -29.15 29.44
CA ILE A 8 -62.91 -29.24 27.98
C ILE A 8 -63.50 -28.00 27.27
N VAL A 9 -64.69 -27.55 27.69
CA VAL A 9 -65.32 -26.33 27.15
C VAL A 9 -64.48 -25.08 27.46
N LEU A 10 -63.88 -24.99 28.65
CA LEU A 10 -63.02 -23.87 29.04
C LEU A 10 -61.74 -23.80 28.20
N ILE A 11 -61.07 -24.95 27.98
CA ILE A 11 -59.89 -25.04 27.11
C ILE A 11 -60.25 -24.66 25.67
N PHE A 12 -61.39 -25.15 25.17
CA PHE A 12 -61.88 -24.82 23.83
C PHE A 12 -62.19 -23.33 23.67
N LEU A 13 -62.79 -22.68 24.68
CA LEU A 13 -63.04 -21.23 24.66
C LEU A 13 -61.75 -20.40 24.73
N LEU A 14 -60.73 -20.86 25.47
CA LEU A 14 -59.43 -20.20 25.51
C LEU A 14 -58.65 -20.35 24.19
N THR A 15 -58.70 -21.51 23.55
CA THR A 15 -58.04 -21.71 22.25
C THR A 15 -58.77 -21.00 21.12
N VAL A 16 -60.11 -21.00 21.11
CA VAL A 16 -60.92 -20.22 20.16
C VAL A 16 -60.76 -18.71 20.41
N GLY A 17 -60.75 -18.27 21.66
CA GLY A 17 -60.50 -16.87 22.01
C GLY A 17 -59.11 -16.40 21.58
N ALA A 18 -58.08 -17.22 21.77
CA ALA A 18 -56.74 -16.95 21.28
C ALA A 18 -56.69 -16.88 19.74
N TRP A 19 -57.41 -17.78 19.04
CA TRP A 19 -57.53 -17.76 17.58
C TRP A 19 -58.26 -16.51 17.06
N VAL A 20 -59.36 -16.12 17.70
CA VAL A 20 -60.15 -14.93 17.33
C VAL A 20 -59.35 -13.65 17.57
N ILE A 21 -58.65 -13.54 18.71
CA ILE A 21 -57.78 -12.39 18.99
C ILE A 21 -56.65 -12.34 17.96
N THR A 22 -55.98 -13.47 17.69
CA THR A 22 -54.91 -13.55 16.68
C THR A 22 -55.41 -13.15 15.29
N PHE A 23 -56.57 -13.66 14.87
CA PHE A 23 -57.21 -13.34 13.59
C PHE A 23 -57.58 -11.86 13.48
N LEU A 24 -58.21 -11.28 14.51
CA LEU A 24 -58.56 -9.85 14.53
C LEU A 24 -57.33 -8.95 14.57
N THR A 25 -56.27 -9.34 15.27
CA THR A 25 -54.99 -8.59 15.30
C THR A 25 -54.21 -8.71 13.99
N ASN A 26 -54.33 -9.81 13.27
CA ASN A 26 -53.68 -9.98 11.97
C ASN A 26 -54.38 -9.14 10.90
N ASN A 27 -55.72 -9.17 10.84
CA ASN A 27 -56.47 -8.35 9.88
C ASN A 27 -56.23 -6.85 10.11
N SER A 28 -56.18 -6.39 11.37
CA SER A 28 -55.92 -4.97 11.65
C SER A 28 -54.50 -4.51 11.31
N LYS A 29 -53.51 -5.39 11.45
CA LYS A 29 -52.13 -5.12 10.99
C LYS A 29 -52.04 -5.05 9.47
N GLU A 30 -52.73 -5.94 8.77
CA GLU A 30 -52.77 -5.97 7.30
C GLU A 30 -53.45 -4.72 6.73
N ASP A 31 -54.60 -4.31 7.29
CA ASP A 31 -55.28 -3.07 6.93
C ASP A 31 -54.39 -1.83 7.17
N ARG A 32 -53.69 -1.80 8.32
CA ARG A 32 -52.75 -0.72 8.66
C ARG A 32 -51.59 -0.67 7.66
N PHE A 33 -51.03 -1.82 7.32
CA PHE A 33 -49.92 -1.94 6.38
C PHE A 33 -50.29 -1.41 4.98
N ILE A 34 -51.47 -1.79 4.46
CA ILE A 34 -52.00 -1.27 3.19
C ILE A 34 -52.18 0.25 3.25
N SER A 35 -52.74 0.76 4.36
CA SER A 35 -52.94 2.20 4.56
C SER A 35 -51.63 2.98 4.59
N ILE A 36 -50.58 2.47 5.24
CA ILE A 36 -49.27 3.12 5.28
C ILE A 36 -48.64 3.15 3.89
N LYS A 37 -48.67 2.04 3.15
CA LYS A 37 -48.15 1.99 1.77
C LYS A 37 -48.81 3.02 0.86
N ALA A 38 -50.13 3.19 0.96
CA ALA A 38 -50.85 4.21 0.19
C ALA A 38 -50.40 5.63 0.56
N GLN A 39 -50.25 5.93 1.85
CA GLN A 39 -49.79 7.24 2.33
C GLN A 39 -48.35 7.54 1.92
N VAL A 40 -47.47 6.54 2.00
CA VAL A 40 -46.07 6.67 1.57
C VAL A 40 -46.00 7.02 0.09
N LYS A 41 -46.76 6.30 -0.74
CA LYS A 41 -46.80 6.54 -2.18
C LYS A 41 -47.31 7.94 -2.52
N GLU A 42 -48.41 8.38 -1.91
CA GLU A 42 -48.94 9.73 -2.11
C GLU A 42 -47.92 10.80 -1.70
N ASN A 43 -47.26 10.61 -0.55
CA ASN A 43 -46.21 11.53 -0.10
C ASN A 43 -44.99 11.51 -1.02
N GLU A 44 -44.58 10.37 -1.58
CA GLU A 44 -43.48 10.27 -2.54
C GLU A 44 -43.79 11.05 -3.82
N GLU A 45 -45.00 10.89 -4.38
CA GLU A 45 -45.46 11.64 -5.56
C GLU A 45 -45.46 13.16 -5.33
N LEU A 46 -45.65 13.60 -4.08
CA LEU A 46 -45.64 15.00 -3.67
C LEU A 46 -44.29 15.49 -3.12
N GLY A 47 -43.25 14.64 -3.06
CA GLY A 47 -41.93 15.00 -2.50
C GLY A 47 -41.92 15.25 -0.98
N ILE A 48 -42.83 14.63 -0.22
CA ILE A 48 -43.02 14.86 1.22
C ILE A 48 -42.23 13.83 2.05
N TYR A 49 -40.91 14.04 2.14
CA TYR A 49 -40.01 13.11 2.85
C TYR A 49 -40.19 13.10 4.38
N LYS A 50 -40.46 14.26 5.00
CA LYS A 50 -40.53 14.38 6.46
C LYS A 50 -41.64 13.54 7.08
N LYS A 51 -42.79 13.42 6.40
CA LYS A 51 -43.90 12.57 6.86
C LYS A 51 -43.58 11.09 6.68
N ASN A 52 -42.88 10.76 5.60
CA ASN A 52 -42.52 9.39 5.27
C ASN A 52 -41.53 8.75 6.26
N ILE A 53 -40.69 9.52 6.94
CA ILE A 53 -39.77 8.96 7.97
C ILE A 53 -40.50 8.09 9.00
N ALA A 54 -41.60 8.59 9.58
CA ALA A 54 -42.36 7.84 10.59
C ALA A 54 -43.04 6.60 9.97
N LEU A 55 -43.53 6.75 8.74
CA LEU A 55 -44.21 5.68 8.01
C LEU A 55 -43.25 4.55 7.61
N TYR A 56 -42.04 4.85 7.12
CA TYR A 56 -41.04 3.83 6.82
C TYR A 56 -40.54 3.13 8.07
N LYS A 57 -40.35 3.85 9.20
CA LYS A 57 -40.00 3.19 10.48
C LYS A 57 -41.08 2.20 10.91
N GLU A 58 -42.36 2.54 10.71
CA GLU A 58 -43.46 1.63 10.98
C GLU A 58 -43.46 0.44 9.99
N LEU A 59 -43.25 0.66 8.69
CA LEU A 59 -43.12 -0.40 7.68
C LEU A 59 -41.97 -1.35 7.99
N ILE A 60 -40.80 -0.84 8.39
CA ILE A 60 -39.65 -1.64 8.82
C ILE A 60 -40.02 -2.52 10.03
N SER A 61 -40.78 -1.97 10.98
CA SER A 61 -41.22 -2.76 12.15
C SER A 61 -42.17 -3.91 11.78
N MET A 62 -42.90 -3.77 10.67
CA MET A 62 -43.85 -4.76 10.15
C MET A 62 -43.18 -5.78 9.21
N GLU A 63 -42.26 -5.34 8.35
CA GLU A 63 -41.54 -6.15 7.36
C GLU A 63 -40.02 -5.93 7.49
N LYS A 64 -39.42 -6.47 8.55
CA LYS A 64 -37.98 -6.29 8.85
C LYS A 64 -37.05 -6.86 7.77
N GLU A 65 -37.50 -7.86 7.03
CA GLU A 65 -36.72 -8.51 5.96
C GLU A 65 -36.76 -7.72 4.63
N ASN A 66 -37.52 -6.63 4.56
CA ASN A 66 -37.69 -5.86 3.33
C ASN A 66 -36.72 -4.68 3.30
N ILE A 67 -35.55 -4.90 2.69
CA ILE A 67 -34.47 -3.90 2.58
C ILE A 67 -34.91 -2.58 1.91
N GLN A 68 -35.91 -2.63 1.02
CA GLN A 68 -36.39 -1.44 0.31
C GLN A 68 -36.99 -0.39 1.27
N TRP A 69 -37.55 -0.79 2.41
CA TRP A 69 -38.04 0.19 3.40
C TRP A 69 -36.93 0.93 4.10
N TYR A 70 -35.82 0.23 4.36
CA TYR A 70 -34.63 0.85 4.93
C TYR A 70 -33.98 1.81 3.92
N GLU A 71 -33.89 1.39 2.66
CA GLU A 71 -33.38 2.22 1.56
C GLU A 71 -34.14 3.54 1.44
N LYS A 72 -35.48 3.47 1.37
CA LYS A 72 -36.33 4.65 1.25
C LYS A 72 -36.30 5.55 2.50
N LEU A 73 -36.10 4.97 3.68
CA LEU A 73 -35.88 5.74 4.90
C LEU A 73 -34.56 6.53 4.82
N ALA A 74 -33.48 5.90 4.38
CA ALA A 74 -32.20 6.57 4.15
C ALA A 74 -32.37 7.71 3.13
N ASP A 75 -32.94 7.43 1.95
CA ASP A 75 -33.18 8.44 0.90
C ASP A 75 -33.99 9.64 1.42
N SER A 76 -34.98 9.39 2.27
CA SER A 76 -35.77 10.45 2.90
C SER A 76 -34.93 11.37 3.79
N TYR A 77 -33.97 10.82 4.54
CA TYR A 77 -33.03 11.65 5.32
C TYR A 77 -32.07 12.42 4.42
N TYR A 78 -31.59 11.81 3.32
CA TYR A 78 -30.73 12.48 2.35
C TYR A 78 -31.42 13.68 1.72
N HIS A 79 -32.66 13.52 1.23
CA HIS A 79 -33.44 14.61 0.63
C HIS A 79 -33.78 15.75 1.61
N LEU A 80 -33.75 15.49 2.91
CA LEU A 80 -33.95 16.49 3.96
C LEU A 80 -32.63 17.10 4.45
N GLU A 81 -31.51 16.75 3.82
CA GLU A 81 -30.15 17.17 4.20
C GLU A 81 -29.81 16.80 5.65
N LYS A 82 -30.42 15.73 6.17
CA LYS A 82 -30.20 15.20 7.51
C LYS A 82 -29.11 14.14 7.47
N TYR A 83 -27.88 14.57 7.16
CA TYR A 83 -26.83 13.63 6.81
C TYR A 83 -26.37 12.70 7.94
N GLY A 84 -26.41 13.16 9.20
CA GLY A 84 -26.16 12.28 10.35
C GLY A 84 -27.24 11.20 10.53
N ASP A 85 -28.50 11.51 10.23
CA ASP A 85 -29.58 10.50 10.23
C ASP A 85 -29.46 9.55 9.03
N TYR A 86 -29.02 10.07 7.87
CA TYR A 86 -28.74 9.26 6.68
C TYR A 86 -27.63 8.23 6.91
N GLU A 87 -26.52 8.65 7.50
CA GLU A 87 -25.39 7.77 7.85
C GLU A 87 -25.82 6.65 8.79
N ASN A 88 -26.55 7.00 9.85
CA ASN A 88 -27.15 6.01 10.77
C ASN A 88 -28.12 5.06 10.05
N ALA A 89 -28.96 5.56 9.14
CA ALA A 89 -29.88 4.74 8.39
C ALA A 89 -29.15 3.75 7.45
N CYS A 90 -28.02 4.15 6.84
CA CYS A 90 -27.20 3.24 6.05
C CYS A 90 -26.52 2.17 6.92
N MET A 91 -26.03 2.54 8.10
CA MET A 91 -25.51 1.58 9.08
C MET A 91 -26.61 0.61 9.56
N ASP A 92 -27.84 1.07 9.72
CA ASP A 92 -28.99 0.21 10.03
C ASP A 92 -29.27 -0.80 8.91
N ILE A 93 -29.11 -0.40 7.63
CA ILE A 93 -29.18 -1.33 6.48
C ILE A 93 -28.10 -2.40 6.61
N ILE A 94 -26.83 -1.99 6.79
CA ILE A 94 -25.69 -2.91 6.93
C ILE A 94 -25.90 -3.89 8.09
N LYS A 95 -26.40 -3.40 9.22
CA LYS A 95 -26.65 -4.22 10.40
C LYS A 95 -27.78 -5.25 10.17
N ALA A 96 -28.82 -4.88 9.44
CA ALA A 96 -29.94 -5.77 9.14
C ALA A 96 -29.62 -6.74 8.00
N PHE A 97 -28.82 -6.32 7.02
CA PHE A 97 -28.51 -7.06 5.79
C PHE A 97 -26.99 -7.03 5.51
N PRO A 98 -26.17 -7.66 6.36
CA PRO A 98 -24.71 -7.59 6.22
C PRO A 98 -24.20 -8.23 4.92
N GLU A 99 -24.93 -9.23 4.40
CA GLU A 99 -24.58 -9.93 3.15
C GLU A 99 -25.18 -9.23 1.90
N ASP A 100 -25.76 -8.04 2.04
CA ASP A 100 -26.29 -7.25 0.93
C ASP A 100 -25.46 -5.97 0.73
N ALA A 101 -25.08 -5.70 -0.52
CA ALA A 101 -24.19 -4.59 -0.86
C ALA A 101 -24.83 -3.20 -0.71
N LEU A 102 -26.16 -3.07 -0.69
CA LEU A 102 -26.85 -1.79 -0.80
C LEU A 102 -26.45 -0.78 0.28
N GLY A 103 -26.43 -1.21 1.55
CA GLY A 103 -26.10 -0.34 2.68
C GLY A 103 -24.66 0.17 2.59
N TYR A 104 -23.74 -0.72 2.21
CA TYR A 104 -22.33 -0.39 2.00
C TYR A 104 -22.14 0.58 0.82
N ILE A 105 -22.82 0.36 -0.31
CA ILE A 105 -22.73 1.23 -1.49
C ILE A 105 -23.19 2.65 -1.13
N LYS A 106 -24.38 2.78 -0.53
CA LYS A 106 -24.94 4.08 -0.15
C LYS A 106 -24.07 4.84 0.84
N LEU A 107 -23.52 4.14 1.84
CA LEU A 107 -22.65 4.74 2.83
C LEU A 107 -21.31 5.16 2.22
N GLY A 108 -20.70 4.29 1.42
CA GLY A 108 -19.43 4.55 0.77
C GLY A 108 -19.51 5.68 -0.26
N GLU A 109 -20.57 5.75 -1.08
CA GLU A 109 -20.78 6.85 -2.01
C GLU A 109 -20.91 8.19 -1.28
N TYR A 110 -21.64 8.20 -0.16
CA TYR A 110 -21.79 9.38 0.68
C TYR A 110 -20.46 9.82 1.30
N TYR A 111 -19.69 8.90 1.88
CA TYR A 111 -18.35 9.20 2.38
C TYR A 111 -17.47 9.81 1.29
N ARG A 112 -17.44 9.17 0.12
CA ARG A 112 -16.65 9.65 -1.01
C ARG A 112 -17.06 11.05 -1.48
N GLN A 113 -18.36 11.31 -1.62
CA GLN A 113 -18.87 12.63 -2.03
C GLN A 113 -18.47 13.75 -1.06
N ASN A 114 -18.21 13.42 0.20
CA ASN A 114 -17.80 14.37 1.24
C ASN A 114 -16.28 14.35 1.51
N GLY A 115 -15.47 13.72 0.65
CA GLY A 115 -14.02 13.65 0.79
C GLY A 115 -13.53 12.77 1.95
N ARG A 116 -14.40 11.94 2.51
CA ARG A 116 -14.15 11.00 3.62
C ARG A 116 -13.59 9.69 3.07
N VAL A 117 -12.43 9.77 2.42
CA VAL A 117 -11.86 8.65 1.65
C VAL A 117 -11.37 7.51 2.56
N ASP A 118 -10.85 7.84 3.73
CA ASP A 118 -10.43 6.86 4.76
C ASP A 118 -11.59 5.95 5.16
N GLU A 119 -12.77 6.53 5.40
CA GLU A 119 -13.95 5.74 5.77
C GLU A 119 -14.47 4.86 4.62
N VAL A 120 -14.22 5.22 3.36
CA VAL A 120 -14.52 4.34 2.21
C VAL A 120 -13.60 3.11 2.23
N ILE A 121 -12.32 3.31 2.53
CA ILE A 121 -11.31 2.24 2.61
C ILE A 121 -11.60 1.32 3.80
N GLU A 122 -11.93 1.88 4.96
CA GLU A 122 -12.32 1.12 6.16
C GLU A 122 -13.60 0.32 5.90
N LEU A 123 -14.62 0.95 5.30
CA LEU A 123 -15.88 0.30 4.94
C LEU A 123 -15.64 -0.90 4.02
N TYR A 124 -14.82 -0.74 2.98
CA TYR A 124 -14.50 -1.83 2.06
C TYR A 124 -13.70 -2.96 2.73
N SER A 125 -12.76 -2.61 3.61
CA SER A 125 -11.95 -3.57 4.37
C SER A 125 -12.81 -4.41 5.33
N SER A 126 -13.95 -3.87 5.77
CA SER A 126 -14.90 -4.54 6.66
C SER A 126 -15.94 -5.42 5.95
N LEU A 127 -15.93 -5.48 4.60
CA LEU A 127 -16.93 -6.22 3.84
C LEU A 127 -16.91 -7.72 4.12
N PRO A 128 -18.08 -8.37 4.24
CA PRO A 128 -18.19 -9.81 4.19
C PRO A 128 -17.66 -10.38 2.87
N GLU A 129 -17.06 -11.56 2.94
CA GLU A 129 -16.42 -12.21 1.78
C GLU A 129 -17.43 -12.48 0.64
N SER A 130 -18.71 -12.66 0.96
CA SER A 130 -19.81 -12.88 0.00
C SER A 130 -20.05 -11.71 -0.95
N ILE A 131 -19.80 -10.47 -0.51
CA ILE A 131 -20.06 -9.23 -1.28
C ILE A 131 -18.78 -8.49 -1.67
N LYS A 132 -17.62 -9.02 -1.32
CA LYS A 132 -16.31 -8.40 -1.59
C LYS A 132 -15.99 -8.27 -3.09
N GLU A 133 -16.56 -9.15 -3.91
CA GLU A 133 -16.43 -9.08 -5.37
C GLU A 133 -17.61 -8.33 -6.04
N ASP A 134 -18.45 -7.62 -5.27
CA ASP A 134 -19.44 -6.72 -5.84
C ASP A 134 -18.75 -5.62 -6.67
N LYS A 135 -19.20 -5.46 -7.92
CA LYS A 135 -18.54 -4.57 -8.88
C LYS A 135 -18.61 -3.10 -8.47
N THR A 136 -19.70 -2.69 -7.83
CA THR A 136 -19.92 -1.28 -7.45
C THR A 136 -19.04 -0.93 -6.26
N LEU A 137 -19.03 -1.78 -5.23
CA LEU A 137 -18.16 -1.62 -4.07
C LEU A 137 -16.69 -1.65 -4.47
N LYS A 138 -16.30 -2.60 -5.32
CA LYS A 138 -14.92 -2.70 -5.82
C LYS A 138 -14.50 -1.47 -6.61
N ALA A 139 -15.35 -0.99 -7.52
CA ALA A 139 -15.07 0.22 -8.29
C ALA A 139 -15.03 1.48 -7.40
N LEU A 140 -15.84 1.54 -6.34
CA LEU A 140 -15.80 2.62 -5.36
C LEU A 140 -14.48 2.60 -4.59
N TYR A 141 -14.05 1.43 -4.11
CA TYR A 141 -12.79 1.24 -3.42
C TYR A 141 -11.58 1.52 -4.31
N GLU A 142 -11.52 0.94 -5.51
CA GLU A 142 -10.39 1.13 -6.46
C GLU A 142 -10.21 2.60 -6.86
N LYS A 143 -11.29 3.40 -6.88
CA LYS A 143 -11.21 4.85 -7.09
C LYS A 143 -10.62 5.60 -5.92
N SER A 144 -10.75 5.07 -4.70
CA SER A 144 -10.34 5.68 -3.45
C SER A 144 -8.97 5.18 -2.95
N GLU A 145 -8.61 3.93 -3.24
CA GLU A 145 -7.38 3.27 -2.80
C GLU A 145 -6.11 4.00 -3.25
N PHE A 146 -6.16 4.63 -4.42
CA PHE A 146 -5.02 5.34 -5.00
C PHE A 146 -5.15 6.86 -4.95
N GLU A 147 -6.16 7.39 -4.23
CA GLU A 147 -6.20 8.81 -3.91
C GLU A 147 -5.04 9.15 -2.97
N TYR A 148 -4.46 10.33 -3.18
CA TYR A 148 -3.27 10.76 -2.47
C TYR A 148 -3.38 12.21 -2.02
N THR A 149 -2.65 12.52 -0.94
CA THR A 149 -2.47 13.88 -0.44
C THR A 149 -1.03 14.32 -0.63
N TYR A 150 -0.80 15.63 -0.74
CA TYR A 150 0.56 16.18 -0.64
C TYR A 150 0.97 16.25 0.84
N ARG A 151 2.22 15.86 1.13
CA ARG A 151 2.80 15.92 2.49
C ARG A 151 4.07 16.76 2.52
N GLY A 152 4.30 17.40 3.67
CA GLY A 152 5.50 18.19 3.95
C GLY A 152 5.63 19.49 3.13
N SER A 153 6.73 20.21 3.36
CA SER A 153 7.18 21.31 2.51
C SER A 153 7.95 20.79 1.28
N THR A 154 8.09 21.62 0.26
CA THR A 154 8.95 21.31 -0.90
C THR A 154 10.41 21.13 -0.48
N CYS A 155 11.10 20.16 -1.08
CA CYS A 155 12.52 19.90 -0.84
C CYS A 155 13.33 20.00 -2.14
N ASP A 156 14.62 20.30 -2.02
CA ASP A 156 15.53 20.40 -3.17
C ASP A 156 16.01 19.02 -3.68
N GLU A 157 16.10 18.02 -2.78
CA GLU A 157 16.46 16.63 -3.09
C GLU A 157 15.93 15.69 -2.00
N ILE A 158 15.40 14.51 -2.36
CA ILE A 158 14.98 13.48 -1.41
C ILE A 158 15.64 12.15 -1.79
N ILE A 159 16.37 11.55 -0.84
CA ILE A 159 16.93 10.20 -1.00
C ILE A 159 15.82 9.18 -0.67
N PRO A 160 15.62 8.14 -1.51
CA PRO A 160 14.56 7.15 -1.33
C PRO A 160 14.55 6.39 0.01
N PHE A 161 13.34 6.03 0.46
CA PHE A 161 13.04 5.41 1.76
C PHE A 161 13.13 3.88 1.68
N LEU A 162 13.83 3.25 2.63
CA LEU A 162 13.73 1.79 2.85
C LEU A 162 13.45 1.41 4.31
N SER A 163 13.39 2.39 5.23
CA SER A 163 13.20 2.15 6.67
C SER A 163 12.23 3.15 7.32
N TYR A 164 12.05 3.05 8.64
CA TYR A 164 11.23 3.95 9.46
C TYR A 164 11.76 5.40 9.49
N LEU A 165 13.05 5.59 9.16
CA LEU A 165 13.68 6.89 8.93
C LEU A 165 14.22 6.96 7.49
N THR A 166 14.18 8.15 6.90
CA THR A 166 14.90 8.42 5.65
C THR A 166 15.95 9.50 5.85
N VAL A 167 16.94 9.49 4.96
CA VAL A 167 17.98 10.52 4.90
C VAL A 167 17.53 11.64 3.96
N VAL A 168 17.52 12.87 4.47
CA VAL A 168 17.23 14.07 3.66
C VAL A 168 18.43 14.98 3.69
N ARG A 169 18.78 15.54 2.53
CA ARG A 169 19.80 16.57 2.44
C ARG A 169 19.21 17.92 2.85
N LYS A 170 19.84 18.58 3.81
CA LYS A 170 19.49 19.90 4.31
C LYS A 170 20.69 20.83 4.18
N GLY A 171 20.74 21.58 3.08
CA GLY A 171 21.92 22.38 2.72
C GLY A 171 23.12 21.49 2.37
N GLU A 172 24.19 21.61 3.15
CA GLU A 172 25.42 20.82 2.99
C GLU A 172 25.44 19.56 3.87
N SER A 173 24.48 19.40 4.78
CA SER A 173 24.38 18.29 5.72
C SER A 173 23.27 17.31 5.35
N TYR A 174 23.25 16.16 6.02
CA TYR A 174 22.21 15.15 5.96
C TYR A 174 21.56 14.97 7.33
N ILE A 175 20.24 14.81 7.34
CA ILE A 175 19.43 14.56 8.54
C ILE A 175 18.58 13.32 8.35
N TYR A 176 18.16 12.72 9.46
CA TYR A 176 17.12 11.69 9.45
C TYR A 176 15.77 12.29 9.73
N VAL A 177 14.77 11.93 8.93
CA VAL A 177 13.37 12.31 9.13
C VAL A 177 12.48 11.08 9.20
N ASP A 178 11.41 11.16 9.97
CA ASP A 178 10.37 10.15 10.05
C ASP A 178 9.42 10.22 8.83
N TYR A 179 8.41 9.34 8.82
CA TYR A 179 7.40 9.28 7.75
C TYR A 179 6.51 10.54 7.68
N THR A 180 6.49 11.38 8.71
CA THR A 180 5.80 12.68 8.68
C THR A 180 6.65 13.79 8.05
N GLY A 181 7.93 13.51 7.80
CA GLY A 181 8.93 14.50 7.39
C GLY A 181 9.51 15.29 8.57
N SER A 182 9.19 14.91 9.81
CA SER A 182 9.76 15.53 11.01
C SER A 182 11.14 14.96 11.26
N GLN A 183 12.09 15.82 11.65
CA GLN A 183 13.44 15.38 11.99
C GLN A 183 13.41 14.44 13.19
N ALA A 184 14.01 13.26 13.04
CA ALA A 184 13.96 12.18 14.03
C ALA A 184 14.77 12.48 15.29
N PHE A 185 15.92 13.12 15.11
CA PHE A 185 16.83 13.56 16.18
C PHE A 185 17.65 14.76 15.70
N GLU A 186 18.11 15.60 16.64
CA GLU A 186 18.68 16.92 16.34
C GLU A 186 19.96 16.91 15.49
N ARG A 187 20.69 15.79 15.45
CA ARG A 187 22.00 15.69 14.78
C ARG A 187 21.90 15.83 13.27
N GLU A 188 22.83 16.60 12.69
CA GLU A 188 23.10 16.64 11.24
C GLU A 188 24.49 16.02 10.96
N TYR A 189 24.64 15.34 9.82
CA TYR A 189 25.84 14.60 9.43
C TYR A 189 26.40 15.09 8.11
N ASP A 190 27.71 14.93 7.89
CA ASP A 190 28.36 15.24 6.62
C ASP A 190 27.94 14.24 5.54
N LEU A 191 27.75 12.97 5.92
CA LEU A 191 27.08 11.93 5.12
C LEU A 191 26.25 11.02 6.03
N ALA A 192 25.12 10.53 5.52
CA ALA A 192 24.30 9.54 6.22
C ALA A 192 23.84 8.46 5.24
N ARG A 193 24.00 7.18 5.62
CA ARG A 193 23.47 6.02 4.88
C ARG A 193 22.08 5.66 5.42
N PRO A 194 21.18 5.07 4.62
CA PRO A 194 19.90 4.63 5.17
C PRO A 194 20.09 3.57 6.25
N PHE A 195 19.14 3.49 7.19
CA PHE A 195 19.09 2.39 8.14
C PHE A 195 18.84 1.08 7.43
N ILE A 196 19.64 0.07 7.77
CA ILE A 196 19.41 -1.32 7.43
C ILE A 196 19.30 -2.08 8.75
N GLU A 197 18.23 -2.87 8.89
CA GLU A 197 17.86 -3.49 10.16
C GLU A 197 17.66 -2.39 11.24
N ASP A 198 18.55 -2.30 12.22
CA ASP A 198 18.48 -1.34 13.33
C ASP A 198 19.68 -0.38 13.36
N MET A 199 20.52 -0.35 12.31
CA MET A 199 21.77 0.42 12.31
C MET A 199 21.96 1.24 11.02
N ALA A 200 22.59 2.40 11.16
CA ALA A 200 23.01 3.22 10.02
C ALA A 200 24.46 3.68 10.14
N ALA A 201 25.18 3.66 9.01
CA ALA A 201 26.50 4.27 8.92
C ALA A 201 26.40 5.77 8.64
N VAL A 202 27.13 6.57 9.39
CA VAL A 202 27.17 8.02 9.25
C VAL A 202 28.61 8.52 9.26
N PHE A 203 28.85 9.61 8.53
CA PHE A 203 30.10 10.33 8.52
C PHE A 203 29.89 11.69 9.18
N TYR A 204 30.66 11.98 10.22
CA TYR A 204 30.60 13.24 10.93
C TYR A 204 31.94 13.50 11.63
N ASP A 205 32.39 14.75 11.59
CA ASP A 205 33.65 15.18 12.21
C ASP A 205 34.86 14.35 11.73
N ASN A 206 34.90 14.11 10.40
CA ASN A 206 35.91 13.30 9.72
C ASN A 206 35.99 11.82 10.17
N GLU A 207 34.93 11.29 10.79
CA GLU A 207 34.88 9.90 11.24
C GLU A 207 33.63 9.18 10.71
N TRP A 208 33.81 7.94 10.23
CA TRP A 208 32.72 7.01 9.97
C TRP A 208 32.40 6.20 11.23
N TYR A 209 31.13 6.14 11.61
CA TYR A 209 30.63 5.32 12.71
C TYR A 209 29.20 4.85 12.49
N MET A 210 28.73 3.92 13.33
CA MET A 210 27.37 3.42 13.32
C MET A 210 26.52 4.09 14.40
N ILE A 211 25.25 4.33 14.06
CA ILE A 211 24.21 4.81 14.98
C ILE A 211 23.04 3.83 15.09
N ASP A 212 22.36 3.86 16.23
CA ASP A 212 21.04 3.23 16.41
C ASP A 212 19.88 4.18 16.02
N LYS A 213 18.64 3.76 16.29
CA LYS A 213 17.42 4.48 15.90
C LYS A 213 17.22 5.78 16.65
N GLU A 214 17.79 5.85 17.85
CA GLU A 214 17.80 7.02 18.72
C GLU A 214 18.87 8.04 18.28
N GLY A 215 19.75 7.65 17.36
CA GLY A 215 20.84 8.48 16.83
C GLY A 215 22.11 8.39 17.68
N ASP A 216 22.16 7.47 18.64
CA ASP A 216 23.29 7.27 19.53
C ASP A 216 24.41 6.51 18.79
N LYS A 217 25.65 6.94 19.01
CA LYS A 217 26.83 6.29 18.44
C LYS A 217 27.07 4.96 19.15
N ILE A 218 26.82 3.85 18.45
CA ILE A 218 26.86 2.48 19.00
C ILE A 218 28.11 1.68 18.61
N ALA A 219 28.74 1.99 17.47
CA ALA A 219 29.96 1.31 17.04
C ALA A 219 30.88 2.22 16.24
N ALA A 220 32.19 2.13 16.50
CA ALA A 220 33.23 2.86 15.79
C ALA A 220 34.58 2.15 15.94
N THR A 221 35.57 2.56 15.16
CA THR A 221 36.94 2.06 15.24
C THR A 221 37.96 3.19 15.26
N LYS A 222 39.12 2.94 15.87
CA LYS A 222 40.27 3.87 15.85
C LYS A 222 41.01 3.85 14.52
N GLU A 223 40.80 2.82 13.71
CA GLU A 223 41.40 2.73 12.39
C GLU A 223 40.71 3.68 11.42
N LEU A 224 41.47 4.25 10.48
CA LEU A 224 40.91 5.15 9.48
C LEU A 224 40.04 4.36 8.48
N VAL A 225 38.73 4.55 8.54
CA VAL A 225 37.75 4.05 7.57
C VAL A 225 37.53 5.12 6.50
N GLN A 226 37.66 4.75 5.22
CA GLN A 226 37.51 5.68 4.11
C GLN A 226 36.07 5.77 3.57
N ASP A 227 35.30 4.69 3.74
CA ASP A 227 33.89 4.59 3.36
C ASP A 227 33.24 3.46 4.17
N LEU A 228 31.97 3.61 4.52
CA LEU A 228 31.24 2.66 5.36
C LEU A 228 29.76 2.61 4.93
N TYR A 229 29.24 1.40 4.80
CA TYR A 229 27.83 1.13 4.57
C TYR A 229 27.19 0.56 5.84
N SER A 230 25.87 0.74 5.97
CA SER A 230 25.09 0.17 7.07
C SER A 230 25.16 -1.37 7.06
N ILE A 231 25.10 -1.97 8.25
CA ILE A 231 25.19 -3.43 8.42
C ILE A 231 23.97 -4.11 7.82
N SER A 232 24.22 -5.13 7.01
CA SER A 232 23.20 -6.00 6.44
C SER A 232 23.62 -7.45 6.64
N GLU A 233 22.74 -8.26 7.24
CA GLU A 233 23.01 -9.65 7.57
C GLU A 233 24.29 -9.87 8.43
N GLY A 234 24.61 -8.92 9.30
CA GLY A 234 25.74 -8.99 10.23
C GLY A 234 27.09 -8.52 9.66
N TYR A 235 27.12 -8.00 8.42
CA TYR A 235 28.31 -7.37 7.84
C TYR A 235 28.02 -5.98 7.29
N ALA A 236 28.96 -5.06 7.46
CA ALA A 236 29.01 -3.79 6.74
C ALA A 236 30.11 -3.83 5.67
N VAL A 237 29.83 -3.27 4.50
CA VAL A 237 30.89 -2.95 3.54
C VAL A 237 31.70 -1.77 4.05
N ALA A 238 33.02 -1.91 4.08
CA ALA A 238 33.94 -0.87 4.54
C ALA A 238 35.18 -0.78 3.65
N LYS A 239 35.70 0.44 3.49
CA LYS A 239 36.91 0.72 2.73
C LYS A 239 38.08 1.06 3.64
N PHE A 240 39.17 0.32 3.48
CA PHE A 240 40.44 0.60 4.15
C PHE A 240 41.59 0.55 3.14
N ASN A 241 42.51 1.52 3.22
CA ASN A 241 43.71 1.59 2.38
C ASN A 241 43.43 1.43 0.87
N GLY A 242 42.32 1.99 0.40
CA GLY A 242 41.91 1.95 -1.01
C GLY A 242 41.07 0.74 -1.40
N MET A 243 41.00 -0.31 -0.58
CA MET A 243 40.29 -1.55 -0.89
C MET A 243 39.02 -1.70 -0.05
N TYR A 244 37.98 -2.26 -0.66
CA TYR A 244 36.75 -2.63 0.00
C TYR A 244 36.83 -4.05 0.57
N GLY A 245 36.04 -4.28 1.61
CA GLY A 245 35.73 -5.59 2.15
C GLY A 245 34.65 -5.46 3.20
N TYR A 246 34.63 -6.38 4.15
CA TYR A 246 33.56 -6.50 5.12
C TYR A 246 34.06 -6.36 6.54
N VAL A 247 33.22 -5.77 7.39
CA VAL A 247 33.42 -5.75 8.84
C VAL A 247 32.17 -6.18 9.57
N ASP A 248 32.31 -6.80 10.74
CA ASP A 248 31.17 -6.99 11.65
C ASP A 248 30.91 -5.73 12.50
N GLU A 249 29.92 -5.79 13.40
CA GLU A 249 29.57 -4.70 14.34
C GLU A 249 30.72 -4.25 15.24
N ASN A 250 31.70 -5.13 15.48
CA ASN A 250 32.89 -4.85 16.28
C ASN A 250 34.08 -4.39 15.41
N PHE A 251 33.83 -4.06 14.14
CA PHE A 251 34.83 -3.71 13.14
C PHE A 251 35.89 -4.80 12.89
N LYS A 252 35.61 -6.07 13.21
CA LYS A 252 36.47 -7.18 12.81
C LYS A 252 36.42 -7.33 11.30
N LYS A 253 37.59 -7.32 10.66
CA LYS A 253 37.72 -7.32 9.19
C LYS A 253 37.64 -8.71 8.57
N PHE A 254 37.02 -8.77 7.40
CA PHE A 254 36.88 -9.94 6.55
C PHE A 254 37.08 -9.51 5.09
N HIS A 255 38.04 -10.14 4.39
CA HIS A 255 38.27 -9.95 2.94
C HIS A 255 38.37 -8.49 2.48
N ILE A 256 39.28 -7.70 3.09
CA ILE A 256 39.59 -6.33 2.64
C ILE A 256 40.56 -6.38 1.45
N GLU A 257 40.05 -6.83 0.30
CA GLU A 257 40.87 -7.11 -0.88
C GLU A 257 40.14 -6.84 -2.21
N TYR A 258 38.93 -6.27 -2.15
CA TYR A 258 38.10 -6.03 -3.33
C TYR A 258 38.22 -4.59 -3.83
N ASP A 259 38.09 -4.41 -5.15
CA ASP A 259 38.02 -3.08 -5.75
C ASP A 259 36.73 -2.36 -5.34
N ASN A 260 35.66 -3.13 -5.13
CA ASN A 260 34.34 -2.68 -4.66
C ASN A 260 33.53 -3.86 -4.10
N ALA A 261 32.50 -3.58 -3.30
CA ALA A 261 31.65 -4.59 -2.67
C ALA A 261 30.22 -4.09 -2.43
N THR A 262 29.24 -4.98 -2.53
CA THR A 262 27.85 -4.74 -2.15
C THR A 262 27.55 -5.34 -0.78
N ASN A 263 26.53 -4.81 -0.11
CA ASN A 263 25.98 -5.40 1.11
C ASN A 263 25.41 -6.81 0.83
N PHE A 264 25.45 -7.67 1.84
CA PHE A 264 24.82 -8.99 1.79
C PHE A 264 23.31 -8.87 1.92
N TYR A 265 22.58 -9.62 1.10
CA TYR A 265 21.14 -9.82 1.25
C TYR A 265 20.73 -11.17 0.68
N ASN A 266 19.88 -11.90 1.40
CA ASN A 266 19.61 -13.32 1.16
C ASN A 266 20.89 -14.16 1.01
N ASN A 267 21.90 -13.88 1.85
CA ASN A 267 23.22 -14.53 1.86
C ASN A 267 24.07 -14.35 0.58
N VAL A 268 23.75 -13.40 -0.28
CA VAL A 268 24.50 -13.08 -1.50
C VAL A 268 24.95 -11.63 -1.51
N ALA A 269 26.19 -11.40 -1.94
CA ALA A 269 26.70 -10.09 -2.29
C ALA A 269 27.44 -10.16 -3.64
N ALA A 270 27.74 -9.00 -4.22
CA ALA A 270 28.65 -8.88 -5.34
C ALA A 270 29.93 -8.17 -4.91
N VAL A 271 31.07 -8.63 -5.42
CA VAL A 271 32.39 -8.02 -5.20
C VAL A 271 33.10 -7.84 -6.52
N GLN A 272 33.89 -6.77 -6.62
CA GLN A 272 34.65 -6.44 -7.81
C GLN A 272 36.12 -6.81 -7.59
N VAL A 273 36.69 -7.56 -8.54
CA VAL A 273 38.10 -7.97 -8.57
C VAL A 273 38.67 -7.71 -9.96
N ASN A 274 39.77 -6.95 -10.03
CA ASN A 274 40.39 -6.52 -11.27
C ASN A 274 39.39 -5.84 -12.22
N GLY A 275 38.51 -5.01 -11.67
CA GLY A 275 37.49 -4.27 -12.41
C GLY A 275 36.28 -5.11 -12.88
N LYS A 276 36.22 -6.41 -12.59
CA LYS A 276 35.06 -7.27 -12.93
C LYS A 276 34.32 -7.74 -11.69
N TRP A 277 33.00 -7.76 -11.77
CA TRP A 277 32.12 -8.20 -10.69
C TRP A 277 31.93 -9.72 -10.72
N LYS A 278 31.83 -10.31 -9.53
CA LYS A 278 31.35 -11.67 -9.24
C LYS A 278 30.42 -11.66 -8.04
N LEU A 279 29.58 -12.69 -7.95
CA LEU A 279 28.77 -12.98 -6.77
C LEU A 279 29.53 -13.86 -5.79
N ILE A 280 29.33 -13.59 -4.50
CA ILE A 280 29.87 -14.37 -3.38
C ILE A 280 28.78 -14.72 -2.38
N SER A 281 28.94 -15.85 -1.69
CA SER A 281 28.09 -16.24 -0.56
C SER A 281 28.53 -15.54 0.72
N LYS A 282 27.68 -15.59 1.75
CA LYS A 282 27.98 -15.08 3.08
C LYS A 282 29.20 -15.72 3.77
N GLU A 283 29.59 -16.92 3.35
CA GLU A 283 30.84 -17.58 3.74
C GLU A 283 32.05 -17.12 2.89
N PHE A 284 31.89 -16.06 2.09
CA PHE A 284 32.90 -15.50 1.17
C PHE A 284 33.37 -16.49 0.11
N LYS A 285 32.51 -17.43 -0.28
CA LYS A 285 32.78 -18.35 -1.38
C LYS A 285 32.27 -17.79 -2.68
N ASP A 286 33.04 -17.92 -3.74
CA ASP A 286 32.63 -17.54 -5.08
C ASP A 286 31.39 -18.34 -5.51
N ILE A 287 30.34 -17.62 -5.92
CA ILE A 287 29.13 -18.18 -6.54
C ILE A 287 29.28 -18.16 -8.07
N THR A 288 29.94 -17.13 -8.60
CA THR A 288 30.22 -16.95 -10.04
C THR A 288 31.66 -16.52 -10.25
N ASP A 289 32.14 -16.66 -11.49
CA ASP A 289 33.41 -16.05 -11.91
C ASP A 289 33.31 -14.52 -12.02
N ALA A 290 34.45 -13.82 -11.92
CA ALA A 290 34.55 -12.37 -12.09
C ALA A 290 34.52 -11.98 -13.57
N ILE A 291 33.31 -11.97 -14.14
CA ILE A 291 33.10 -11.74 -15.59
C ILE A 291 32.14 -10.59 -15.89
N TYR A 292 31.44 -10.06 -14.89
CA TYR A 292 30.41 -9.04 -15.09
C TYR A 292 31.03 -7.63 -15.10
N ASP A 293 30.54 -6.79 -16.00
CA ASP A 293 30.95 -5.40 -16.15
C ASP A 293 30.33 -4.51 -15.06
N GLU A 294 29.11 -4.83 -14.65
CA GLU A 294 28.31 -4.03 -13.73
C GLU A 294 27.29 -4.90 -12.99
N ILE A 295 26.90 -4.48 -11.80
CA ILE A 295 25.83 -5.07 -10.99
C ILE A 295 24.89 -3.94 -10.58
N ILE A 296 23.59 -4.10 -10.85
CA ILE A 296 22.59 -3.14 -10.37
C ILE A 296 22.43 -3.31 -8.86
N VAL A 297 22.42 -2.18 -8.14
CA VAL A 297 22.19 -2.11 -6.69
C VAL A 297 21.11 -1.09 -6.37
N ASP A 298 20.47 -1.25 -5.21
CA ASP A 298 19.63 -0.21 -4.62
C ASP A 298 20.44 0.79 -3.78
N GLU A 299 19.76 1.77 -3.20
CA GLU A 299 20.31 2.81 -2.32
C GLU A 299 20.95 2.26 -1.03
N ASN A 300 20.64 1.02 -0.65
CA ASN A 300 21.26 0.29 0.46
C ASN A 300 22.50 -0.49 0.03
N ASN A 301 22.99 -0.26 -1.20
CA ASN A 301 24.10 -1.00 -1.79
C ASN A 301 23.83 -2.51 -1.83
N ILE A 302 22.56 -2.92 -2.03
CA ILE A 302 22.17 -4.33 -2.12
C ILE A 302 21.91 -4.69 -3.58
N CYS A 303 22.54 -5.76 -4.06
CA CYS A 303 22.46 -6.21 -5.45
C CYS A 303 21.29 -7.16 -5.77
N THR A 304 20.50 -7.54 -4.76
CA THR A 304 19.41 -8.50 -4.95
C THR A 304 18.16 -8.13 -4.17
N ARG A 305 17.03 -8.18 -4.87
CA ARG A 305 15.67 -8.06 -4.34
C ARG A 305 14.79 -9.03 -5.10
N GLY A 306 13.76 -9.58 -4.46
CA GLY A 306 12.92 -10.61 -5.07
C GLY A 306 13.65 -11.93 -5.41
N GLY A 307 14.92 -12.10 -5.01
CA GLY A 307 15.76 -13.26 -5.35
C GLY A 307 16.44 -13.17 -6.72
N VAL A 308 16.43 -11.99 -7.33
CA VAL A 308 16.99 -11.74 -8.67
C VAL A 308 18.12 -10.71 -8.58
N ILE A 309 19.16 -10.92 -9.39
CA ILE A 309 20.29 -10.01 -9.57
C ILE A 309 20.35 -9.66 -11.06
N PHE A 310 20.50 -8.37 -11.37
CA PHE A 310 20.80 -7.94 -12.74
C PHE A 310 22.30 -7.66 -12.87
N ALA A 311 22.95 -8.45 -13.72
CA ALA A 311 24.39 -8.38 -13.94
C ALA A 311 24.68 -8.09 -15.41
N LYS A 312 25.43 -7.02 -15.68
CA LYS A 312 25.81 -6.63 -17.04
C LYS A 312 26.99 -7.46 -17.52
N LYS A 313 26.88 -8.00 -18.72
CA LYS A 313 27.97 -8.70 -19.41
C LYS A 313 27.99 -8.26 -20.87
N GLY A 314 29.05 -7.58 -21.26
CA GLY A 314 29.09 -6.89 -22.55
C GLY A 314 28.10 -5.73 -22.57
N GLU A 315 27.18 -5.72 -23.53
CA GLU A 315 26.26 -4.60 -23.74
C GLU A 315 24.95 -4.72 -22.94
N ASN A 316 24.61 -5.91 -22.42
CA ASN A 316 23.28 -6.18 -21.86
C ASN A 316 23.35 -6.71 -20.42
N TYR A 317 22.26 -6.51 -19.69
CA TYR A 317 22.00 -7.11 -18.37
C TYR A 317 21.36 -8.49 -18.52
N HIS A 318 21.86 -9.42 -17.71
CA HIS A 318 21.37 -10.78 -17.54
C HIS A 318 20.70 -10.91 -16.17
N MET A 319 19.61 -11.69 -16.10
CA MET A 319 18.95 -12.01 -14.84
C MET A 319 19.56 -13.26 -14.23
N LEU A 320 20.11 -13.14 -13.04
CA LEU A 320 20.66 -14.24 -12.27
C LEU A 320 19.80 -14.51 -11.04
N ASN A 321 19.64 -15.79 -10.69
CA ASN A 321 19.15 -16.16 -9.37
C ASN A 321 20.30 -16.10 -8.34
N LEU A 322 19.96 -16.33 -7.07
CA LEU A 322 20.93 -16.32 -5.96
C LEU A 322 22.06 -17.37 -6.08
N SER A 323 21.90 -18.40 -6.92
CA SER A 323 22.96 -19.38 -7.21
C SER A 323 23.86 -18.96 -8.38
N GLY A 324 23.69 -17.74 -8.91
CA GLY A 324 24.46 -17.20 -10.02
C GLY A 324 24.09 -17.78 -11.38
N LYS A 325 22.98 -18.53 -11.47
CA LYS A 325 22.49 -19.10 -12.74
C LYS A 325 21.52 -18.14 -13.41
N GLU A 326 21.62 -18.05 -14.73
CA GLU A 326 20.67 -17.30 -15.54
C GLU A 326 19.24 -17.85 -15.35
N ILE A 327 18.28 -16.94 -15.14
CA ILE A 327 16.86 -17.26 -14.94
C ILE A 327 16.17 -17.47 -16.29
N THR A 328 16.58 -16.70 -17.30
CA THR A 328 16.02 -16.68 -18.66
C THR A 328 17.14 -16.42 -19.67
N ASN A 329 16.90 -16.79 -20.94
CA ASN A 329 17.80 -16.47 -22.06
C ASN A 329 17.59 -15.03 -22.58
N GLU A 330 16.57 -14.33 -22.09
CA GLU A 330 16.33 -12.94 -22.42
C GLU A 330 17.38 -12.03 -21.76
N VAL A 331 17.82 -11.02 -22.49
CA VAL A 331 18.77 -9.99 -22.02
C VAL A 331 18.19 -8.61 -22.26
N PHE A 332 18.64 -7.63 -21.47
CA PHE A 332 18.05 -6.29 -21.42
C PHE A 332 19.10 -5.20 -21.59
N GLU A 333 18.74 -4.11 -22.27
CA GLU A 333 19.63 -2.95 -22.49
C GLU A 333 19.91 -2.21 -21.17
N ASP A 334 18.92 -2.20 -20.28
CA ASP A 334 18.95 -1.58 -18.96
C ASP A 334 17.91 -2.27 -18.06
N ALA A 335 18.06 -2.14 -16.74
CA ALA A 335 17.11 -2.67 -15.77
C ALA A 335 17.05 -1.78 -14.51
N ARG A 336 15.89 -1.76 -13.85
CA ARG A 336 15.79 -1.30 -12.47
C ARG A 336 15.93 -2.51 -11.54
N ILE A 337 16.21 -2.28 -10.27
CA ILE A 337 16.17 -3.35 -9.26
C ILE A 337 14.72 -3.64 -8.86
N PHE A 338 14.44 -4.88 -8.47
CA PHE A 338 13.17 -5.22 -7.81
C PHE A 338 13.04 -4.43 -6.50
N VAL A 339 11.84 -3.99 -6.13
CA VAL A 339 11.55 -3.44 -4.79
C VAL A 339 10.93 -4.52 -3.90
N SER A 340 10.09 -5.36 -4.51
CA SER A 340 9.43 -6.52 -3.88
C SER A 340 9.48 -7.72 -4.84
N LYS A 341 8.49 -8.62 -4.79
CA LYS A 341 8.29 -9.66 -5.83
C LYS A 341 7.40 -9.19 -6.97
N GLU A 342 6.96 -7.93 -6.93
CA GLU A 342 6.18 -7.31 -8.00
C GLU A 342 7.03 -7.07 -9.27
N PRO A 343 6.40 -6.85 -10.44
CA PRO A 343 7.12 -6.72 -11.70
C PRO A 343 8.17 -5.60 -11.69
N VAL A 344 9.32 -5.88 -12.29
CA VAL A 344 10.45 -4.95 -12.39
C VAL A 344 10.49 -4.28 -13.76
N ALA A 345 10.90 -3.02 -13.79
CA ALA A 345 11.09 -2.29 -15.04
C ALA A 345 12.41 -2.70 -15.71
N VAL A 346 12.34 -3.04 -16.99
CA VAL A 346 13.49 -3.38 -17.84
C VAL A 346 13.37 -2.72 -19.20
N LYS A 347 14.51 -2.46 -19.84
CA LYS A 347 14.57 -1.80 -21.14
C LYS A 347 14.96 -2.77 -22.25
N LYS A 348 14.20 -2.71 -23.35
CA LYS A 348 14.48 -3.47 -24.57
C LYS A 348 14.00 -2.69 -25.78
N ASN A 349 14.81 -2.65 -26.84
CA ASN A 349 14.55 -1.89 -28.06
C ASN A 349 14.29 -0.40 -27.79
N GLY A 350 15.04 0.19 -26.85
CA GLY A 350 14.93 1.60 -26.51
C GLY A 350 13.73 1.98 -25.63
N LYS A 351 12.84 1.04 -25.27
CA LYS A 351 11.62 1.29 -24.48
C LYS A 351 11.59 0.46 -23.21
N TRP A 352 10.93 0.98 -22.19
CA TRP A 352 10.72 0.31 -20.91
C TRP A 352 9.43 -0.50 -20.92
N GLY A 353 9.51 -1.70 -20.35
CA GLY A 353 8.41 -2.60 -20.07
C GLY A 353 8.64 -3.29 -18.73
N PHE A 354 7.79 -4.27 -18.39
CA PHE A 354 7.85 -4.93 -17.09
C PHE A 354 7.92 -6.44 -17.21
N ILE A 355 8.75 -7.06 -16.38
CA ILE A 355 8.91 -8.51 -16.28
C ILE A 355 8.72 -8.99 -14.84
N ASP A 356 8.34 -10.24 -14.66
CA ASP A 356 8.29 -10.89 -13.35
C ASP A 356 9.66 -11.43 -12.91
N THR A 357 9.73 -12.07 -11.74
CA THR A 357 10.95 -12.68 -11.20
C THR A 357 11.46 -13.88 -12.00
N GLU A 358 10.65 -14.43 -12.91
CA GLU A 358 11.04 -15.51 -13.83
C GLU A 358 11.51 -14.96 -15.20
N GLY A 359 11.56 -13.63 -15.34
CA GLY A 359 11.93 -12.95 -16.57
C GLY A 359 10.84 -12.97 -17.64
N LYS A 360 9.59 -13.33 -17.27
CA LYS A 360 8.46 -13.31 -18.20
C LYS A 360 7.91 -11.89 -18.27
N LYS A 361 7.63 -11.44 -19.49
CA LYS A 361 6.99 -10.16 -19.76
C LYS A 361 5.59 -10.12 -19.15
N VAL A 362 5.35 -9.10 -18.31
CA VAL A 362 4.07 -8.77 -17.69
C VAL A 362 3.40 -7.62 -18.44
N ILE A 363 4.16 -6.57 -18.77
CA ILE A 363 3.69 -5.40 -19.53
C ILE A 363 4.65 -5.11 -20.69
N ASP A 364 4.10 -4.72 -21.83
CA ASP A 364 4.84 -4.45 -23.07
C ASP A 364 5.87 -3.31 -22.94
N PHE A 365 6.93 -3.41 -23.75
CA PHE A 365 7.99 -2.40 -23.86
C PHE A 365 7.49 -1.18 -24.66
N LYS A 366 6.83 -0.24 -23.99
CA LYS A 366 6.22 0.93 -24.64
C LYS A 366 6.46 2.27 -23.95
N TYR A 367 6.98 2.26 -22.72
CA TYR A 367 7.21 3.48 -21.95
C TYR A 367 8.56 4.11 -22.29
N ASP A 368 8.66 5.43 -22.17
CA ASP A 368 9.91 6.17 -22.37
C ASP A 368 10.89 5.95 -21.21
N ASP A 369 10.35 5.83 -20.00
CA ASP A 369 11.03 5.46 -18.76
C ASP A 369 10.04 4.80 -17.80
N ALA A 370 10.55 4.04 -16.83
CA ALA A 370 9.77 3.44 -15.76
C ALA A 370 10.63 3.13 -14.53
N TYR A 371 9.99 3.07 -13.36
CA TYR A 371 10.52 2.34 -12.21
C TYR A 371 9.68 1.13 -11.87
N SER A 372 10.29 0.19 -11.15
CA SER A 372 9.68 -1.08 -10.72
C SER A 372 8.40 -0.89 -9.91
N PHE A 373 7.51 -1.87 -9.99
CA PHE A 373 6.30 -1.89 -9.19
C PHE A 373 6.60 -1.96 -7.69
N SER A 374 5.77 -1.24 -6.93
CA SER A 374 5.68 -1.31 -5.49
C SER A 374 4.27 -0.91 -5.06
N LEU A 375 3.68 -1.66 -4.13
CA LEU A 375 2.29 -1.47 -3.68
C LEU A 375 1.25 -1.54 -4.82
N GLY A 376 1.50 -2.37 -5.83
CA GLY A 376 0.62 -2.54 -6.98
C GLY A 376 0.71 -1.42 -8.02
N LEU A 377 1.59 -0.43 -7.82
CA LEU A 377 1.77 0.71 -8.71
C LEU A 377 3.20 0.80 -9.26
N ALA A 378 3.34 1.28 -10.48
CA ALA A 378 4.63 1.64 -11.06
C ALA A 378 4.59 3.05 -11.67
N PRO A 379 5.58 3.91 -11.39
CA PRO A 379 5.71 5.17 -12.08
C PRO A 379 6.21 4.92 -13.52
N VAL A 380 5.53 5.53 -14.49
CA VAL A 380 5.86 5.41 -15.91
C VAL A 380 5.91 6.78 -16.57
N CYS A 381 6.88 6.94 -17.46
CA CYS A 381 7.04 8.10 -18.31
C CYS A 381 6.53 7.82 -19.72
N ILE A 382 5.70 8.74 -20.22
CA ILE A 382 5.26 8.80 -21.63
C ILE A 382 5.37 10.27 -22.02
N ASP A 383 5.95 10.57 -23.18
CA ASP A 383 6.13 11.92 -23.70
C ASP A 383 6.74 12.90 -22.68
N GLY A 384 7.66 12.40 -21.84
CA GLY A 384 8.36 13.21 -20.83
C GLY A 384 7.59 13.54 -19.56
N ILE A 385 6.35 13.06 -19.40
CA ILE A 385 5.51 13.31 -18.21
C ILE A 385 5.35 12.00 -17.44
N TRP A 386 5.35 12.06 -16.11
CA TRP A 386 5.23 10.91 -15.22
C TRP A 386 3.86 10.82 -14.55
N GLY A 387 3.37 9.59 -14.41
CA GLY A 387 2.20 9.19 -13.62
C GLY A 387 2.38 7.74 -13.14
N TYR A 388 1.38 7.15 -12.49
CA TYR A 388 1.46 5.79 -11.97
C TYR A 388 0.37 4.90 -12.55
N ILE A 389 0.78 3.72 -13.01
CA ILE A 389 -0.12 2.68 -13.52
C ILE A 389 -0.22 1.52 -12.54
N ASP A 390 -1.33 0.79 -12.61
CA ASP A 390 -1.43 -0.55 -12.03
C ASP A 390 -0.93 -1.64 -13.02
N GLN A 391 -1.01 -2.91 -12.60
CA GLN A 391 -0.61 -4.04 -13.45
C GLN A 391 -1.56 -4.31 -14.63
N LYS A 392 -2.78 -3.73 -14.63
CA LYS A 392 -3.71 -3.74 -15.77
C LYS A 392 -3.45 -2.57 -16.72
N GLU A 393 -2.39 -1.80 -16.46
CA GLU A 393 -1.98 -0.63 -17.23
C GLU A 393 -2.97 0.55 -17.13
N GLU A 394 -3.83 0.53 -16.11
CA GLU A 394 -4.75 1.62 -15.81
C GLU A 394 -4.00 2.73 -15.07
N MET A 395 -4.14 3.98 -15.53
CA MET A 395 -3.54 5.14 -14.88
C MET A 395 -4.28 5.44 -13.57
N LYS A 396 -3.67 5.10 -12.43
CA LYS A 396 -4.24 5.32 -11.09
C LYS A 396 -3.86 6.67 -10.51
N VAL A 397 -2.64 7.13 -10.79
CA VAL A 397 -2.19 8.49 -10.46
C VAL A 397 -1.89 9.21 -11.78
N PRO A 398 -2.53 10.36 -12.04
CA PRO A 398 -2.48 11.00 -13.36
C PRO A 398 -1.07 11.44 -13.75
N ARG A 399 -0.85 11.52 -15.07
CA ARG A 399 0.40 11.98 -15.67
C ARG A 399 0.53 13.50 -15.59
N ILE A 400 1.01 14.01 -14.46
CA ILE A 400 1.15 15.45 -14.21
C ILE A 400 2.53 15.84 -13.67
N PHE A 401 3.41 14.87 -13.40
CA PHE A 401 4.70 15.11 -12.76
C PHE A 401 5.84 15.16 -13.77
N ASP A 402 6.89 15.93 -13.48
CA ASP A 402 8.11 15.96 -14.28
C ASP A 402 9.03 14.77 -13.95
N GLU A 403 8.94 14.24 -12.73
CA GLU A 403 9.58 13.00 -12.29
C GLU A 403 8.73 12.30 -11.21
N SER A 404 8.84 10.98 -11.12
CA SER A 404 8.15 10.17 -10.10
C SER A 404 9.01 8.98 -9.66
N LYS A 405 9.12 8.77 -8.34
CA LYS A 405 9.78 7.60 -7.74
C LYS A 405 8.74 6.55 -7.31
N PRO A 406 9.11 5.28 -7.15
CA PRO A 406 8.19 4.26 -6.61
C PRO A 406 7.58 4.65 -5.27
N PHE A 407 6.38 4.14 -4.99
CA PHE A 407 5.81 4.20 -3.64
C PHE A 407 6.57 3.28 -2.69
N TYR A 408 6.86 3.75 -1.48
CA TYR A 408 7.42 2.95 -0.41
C TYR A 408 6.34 2.15 0.31
N LYS A 409 6.73 1.21 1.17
CA LYS A 409 5.80 0.39 1.95
C LYS A 409 4.86 1.21 2.86
N THR A 410 5.22 2.44 3.16
CA THR A 410 4.41 3.41 3.92
C THR A 410 3.41 4.19 3.06
N GLY A 411 3.34 3.92 1.75
CA GLY A 411 2.45 4.65 0.84
C GLY A 411 2.96 6.03 0.44
N ILE A 412 4.19 6.41 0.80
CA ILE A 412 4.83 7.66 0.37
C ILE A 412 5.52 7.46 -0.98
N ALA A 413 5.45 8.45 -1.87
CA ALA A 413 6.34 8.58 -3.02
C ALA A 413 6.89 9.99 -3.14
N VAL A 414 8.05 10.09 -3.79
CA VAL A 414 8.66 11.37 -4.17
C VAL A 414 8.28 11.69 -5.60
N VAL A 415 7.74 12.89 -5.81
CA VAL A 415 7.41 13.41 -7.14
C VAL A 415 8.03 14.78 -7.34
N LYS A 416 8.30 15.13 -8.59
CA LYS A 416 8.73 16.46 -9.00
C LYS A 416 7.63 17.15 -9.78
N TYR A 417 7.33 18.38 -9.41
CA TYR A 417 6.42 19.25 -10.15
C TYR A 417 7.05 20.64 -10.29
N GLY A 418 7.29 21.06 -11.53
CA GLY A 418 8.15 22.17 -11.87
C GLY A 418 9.57 21.97 -11.34
N ASN A 419 10.04 22.93 -10.54
CA ASN A 419 11.40 22.92 -9.99
C ASN A 419 11.52 22.35 -8.58
N THR A 420 10.45 21.75 -8.03
CA THR A 420 10.44 21.29 -6.63
C THR A 420 10.05 19.83 -6.49
N TYR A 421 10.72 19.12 -5.56
CA TYR A 421 10.30 17.79 -5.12
C TYR A 421 9.27 17.91 -3.98
N ARG A 422 8.33 16.96 -3.95
CA ARG A 422 7.27 16.85 -2.93
C ARG A 422 7.00 15.39 -2.60
N PHE A 423 6.46 15.17 -1.41
CA PHE A 423 5.87 13.88 -1.04
C PHE A 423 4.41 13.82 -1.45
N ILE A 424 4.02 12.68 -2.01
CA ILE A 424 2.63 12.25 -2.09
C ILE A 424 2.44 11.04 -1.18
N GLN A 425 1.34 10.99 -0.46
CA GLN A 425 0.96 9.92 0.45
C GLN A 425 -0.34 9.30 -0.04
N LEU A 426 -0.35 7.99 -0.28
CA LEU A 426 -1.58 7.25 -0.52
C LEU A 426 -2.43 7.26 0.75
N ILE A 427 -3.69 7.67 0.63
CA ILE A 427 -4.63 7.82 1.75
C ILE A 427 -4.80 6.51 2.51
N LYS A 428 -4.82 5.37 1.81
CA LYS A 428 -4.89 4.02 2.40
C LYS A 428 -3.80 3.71 3.45
N TYR A 429 -2.68 4.42 3.42
CA TYR A 429 -1.54 4.22 4.30
C TYR A 429 -1.32 5.37 5.29
N GLU A 430 -2.26 6.32 5.36
CA GLU A 430 -2.37 7.27 6.46
C GLU A 430 -2.88 6.57 7.72
#